data_AF-A0A2A4HH93-F1
#
_entry.id   AF-A0A2A4HH93-F1
#
_cell.length_a   1.000
_cell.length_b   1.000
_cell.length_c   1.000
_cell.angle_alpha   90.00
_cell.angle_beta   90.00
_cell.angle_gamma   90.00
#
_symmetry.space_group_name_H-M   'P 1'
#
loop_
_entity.id
_entity.type
_entity.pdbx_description
1 polymer ?
#
loop_
_entity_poly.entity_id
_entity_poly.type
_entity_poly.pdbx_seq_one_letter_code
_entity_poly.pdbx_strand_id
1 'polypeptide(L)'
;MNGNFHYLNGLAANAPGPSSETISRMEASAAHACQEQEWVDIIYLPGTRTFWLLTEEVSDILMEADETLKEWAREEDVETRLQHLHDIGIMDCLLAAEPISFLSQADQQRYQSLKNEKERQEAEMEALLPQTGQRGREGTDALNERARLRNSINHLDSEMLTLESHGRSIAQDNGYTLSGDHYYGPWEEEIEAALENYRQCRQRVLEEYPSAESVNDGLPIREALSKTKEFLAECETTPPASSTCPIWWPQIVNELSDIMASYHDSILELATLGIATPEWALANTQGQGASVREDVDTGAQSFDDYYTLLKESMELYESVDEKLSEWESGTAGQAQLPVFLFEEERRQYDAIQSN
;
A
#
# COMPACT_ATOMS: atom_id res chain seq x y z
N MET A 1 -13.17 -21.31 13.80
CA MET A 1 -13.86 -20.06 14.17
C MET A 1 -14.31 -19.43 12.86
N ASN A 2 -15.62 -19.34 12.66
CA ASN A 2 -16.22 -18.93 11.38
C ASN A 2 -16.19 -17.40 11.29
N GLY A 3 -15.34 -16.85 10.41
CA GLY A 3 -15.33 -15.44 10.06
C GLY A 3 -16.12 -15.21 8.77
N ASN A 4 -17.34 -14.70 8.91
CA ASN A 4 -18.13 -14.15 7.80
C ASN A 4 -17.52 -12.80 7.41
N PHE A 5 -16.81 -12.73 6.28
CA PHE A 5 -16.50 -11.46 5.66
C PHE A 5 -17.73 -10.99 4.87
N HIS A 6 -18.42 -9.98 5.39
CA HIS A 6 -19.45 -9.26 4.65
C HIS A 6 -18.77 -8.40 3.58
N TYR A 7 -19.11 -8.63 2.32
CA TYR A 7 -18.80 -7.75 1.21
C TYR A 7 -19.37 -6.35 1.50
N LEU A 8 -18.50 -5.37 1.72
CA LEU A 8 -18.87 -3.95 1.71
C LEU A 8 -18.91 -3.48 0.25
N ASN A 9 -20.10 -3.56 -0.35
CA ASN A 9 -20.46 -2.72 -1.48
C ASN A 9 -20.59 -1.27 -0.95
N GLY A 10 -19.54 -0.48 -1.10
CA GLY A 10 -19.51 0.91 -0.67
C GLY A 10 -18.37 1.66 -1.34
N LEU A 11 -18.26 1.56 -2.67
CA LEU A 11 -17.36 2.44 -3.43
C LEU A 11 -17.90 3.87 -3.39
N ALA A 12 -17.01 4.77 -2.94
CA ALA A 12 -17.04 6.23 -2.98
C ALA A 12 -18.15 6.86 -3.84
N ALA A 13 -19.17 7.41 -3.18
CA ALA A 13 -20.20 8.22 -3.83
C ALA A 13 -19.80 9.71 -4.01
N ASN A 14 -18.65 10.14 -3.48
CA ASN A 14 -18.29 11.56 -3.37
C ASN A 14 -16.87 11.94 -3.83
N ALA A 15 -16.12 11.03 -4.48
CA ALA A 15 -14.94 11.49 -5.23
C ALA A 15 -15.41 12.49 -6.30
N PRO A 16 -14.70 13.58 -6.59
CA PRO A 16 -14.93 14.34 -7.82
C PRO A 16 -14.71 13.36 -8.97
N GLY A 17 -15.81 12.76 -9.43
CA GLY A 17 -15.77 11.84 -10.53
C GLY A 17 -15.20 12.56 -11.74
N PRO A 18 -14.56 11.83 -12.65
CA PRO A 18 -14.27 12.34 -13.99
C PRO A 18 -15.53 13.07 -14.50
N SER A 19 -15.35 14.26 -15.10
CA SER A 19 -16.48 15.08 -15.55
C SER A 19 -17.49 14.25 -16.36
N SER A 20 -18.77 14.65 -16.43
CA SER A 20 -19.77 13.91 -17.22
C SER A 20 -19.35 13.71 -18.69
N GLU A 21 -18.45 14.54 -19.22
CA GLU A 21 -17.81 14.35 -20.53
C GLU A 21 -16.70 13.28 -20.50
N THR A 22 -15.93 13.19 -19.43
CA THR A 22 -14.89 12.18 -19.20
C THR A 22 -15.50 10.79 -18.99
N ILE A 23 -16.57 10.64 -18.19
CA ILE A 23 -17.29 9.37 -18.04
C ILE A 23 -17.93 8.93 -19.37
N SER A 24 -18.50 9.88 -20.13
CA SER A 24 -19.05 9.59 -21.45
C SER A 24 -17.98 9.17 -22.48
N ARG A 25 -16.72 9.62 -22.32
CA ARG A 25 -15.58 9.14 -23.13
C ARG A 25 -15.10 7.77 -22.68
N MET A 26 -15.05 7.49 -21.38
CA MET A 26 -14.70 6.17 -20.84
C MET A 26 -15.74 5.11 -21.26
N GLU A 27 -17.04 5.44 -21.24
CA GLU A 27 -18.12 4.55 -21.72
C GLU A 27 -18.18 4.45 -23.25
N ALA A 28 -17.83 5.52 -23.99
CA ALA A 28 -17.74 5.49 -25.45
C ALA A 28 -16.49 4.75 -25.97
N SER A 29 -15.47 4.55 -25.13
CA SER A 29 -14.27 3.75 -25.42
C SER A 29 -14.47 2.24 -25.19
N ALA A 30 -15.70 1.80 -24.88
CA ALA A 30 -16.10 0.39 -24.96
C ALA A 30 -16.29 -0.07 -26.42
N ALA A 31 -15.45 0.42 -27.33
CA ALA A 31 -15.40 0.00 -28.72
C ALA A 31 -14.62 -1.33 -28.82
N HIS A 32 -15.38 -2.41 -29.04
CA HIS A 32 -14.99 -3.74 -29.50
C HIS A 32 -13.66 -4.35 -28.99
N ALA A 33 -13.78 -5.52 -28.36
CA ALA A 33 -12.72 -6.45 -27.94
C ALA A 33 -11.72 -6.93 -29.03
N CYS A 34 -11.67 -6.30 -30.20
CA CYS A 34 -10.75 -6.61 -31.30
C CYS A 34 -10.14 -5.35 -31.98
N GLN A 35 -10.23 -4.16 -31.39
CA GLN A 35 -9.30 -3.08 -31.75
C GLN A 35 -8.04 -3.26 -30.90
N GLU A 36 -6.88 -3.29 -31.55
CA GLU A 36 -5.57 -3.35 -30.89
C GLU A 36 -5.45 -2.12 -29.98
N GLN A 37 -5.75 -2.31 -28.70
CA GLN A 37 -5.40 -1.35 -27.66
C GLN A 37 -3.89 -1.46 -27.49
N GLU A 38 -3.16 -0.39 -27.80
CA GLU A 38 -1.75 -0.27 -27.45
C GLU A 38 -1.67 -0.16 -25.93
N TRP A 39 -1.14 -1.21 -25.31
CA TRP A 39 -0.87 -1.28 -23.89
C TRP A 39 0.52 -0.71 -23.65
N VAL A 40 0.61 0.29 -22.78
CA VAL A 40 1.85 1.04 -22.53
C VAL A 40 2.49 0.62 -21.21
N ASP A 41 1.70 0.14 -20.25
CA ASP A 41 2.22 -0.25 -18.93
C ASP A 41 1.39 -1.37 -18.28
N ILE A 42 1.87 -1.89 -17.16
CA ILE A 42 1.22 -2.92 -16.36
C ILE A 42 1.20 -2.54 -14.88
N ILE A 43 0.12 -2.87 -14.17
CA ILE A 43 0.09 -2.75 -12.70
C ILE A 43 -0.12 -4.10 -12.06
N TYR A 44 0.58 -4.32 -10.96
CA TYR A 44 0.30 -5.41 -10.04
C TYR A 44 -0.52 -4.89 -8.87
N LEU A 45 -1.65 -5.54 -8.57
CA LEU A 45 -2.42 -5.26 -7.37
C LEU A 45 -2.04 -6.27 -6.27
N PRO A 46 -1.38 -5.83 -5.18
CA PRO A 46 -1.05 -6.70 -4.07
C PRO A 46 -2.29 -7.39 -3.49
N GLY A 47 -2.18 -8.69 -3.20
CA GLY A 47 -3.27 -9.49 -2.62
C GLY A 47 -4.26 -10.09 -3.62
N THR A 48 -4.32 -9.61 -4.87
CA THR A 48 -5.18 -10.19 -5.91
C THR A 48 -4.47 -11.23 -6.77
N ARG A 49 -3.12 -11.23 -6.78
CA ARG A 49 -2.27 -12.07 -7.63
C ARG A 49 -2.56 -11.90 -9.13
N THR A 50 -2.94 -10.69 -9.54
CA THR A 50 -3.30 -10.38 -10.94
C THR A 50 -2.59 -9.12 -11.43
N PHE A 51 -2.08 -9.19 -12.66
CA PHE A 51 -1.58 -8.03 -13.39
C PHE A 51 -2.69 -7.45 -14.27
N TRP A 52 -2.73 -6.13 -14.37
CA TRP A 52 -3.64 -5.38 -15.23
C TRP A 52 -2.82 -4.64 -16.29
N LEU A 53 -3.27 -4.69 -17.54
CA LEU A 53 -2.67 -3.94 -18.64
C LEU A 53 -3.27 -2.53 -18.68
N LEU A 54 -2.42 -1.53 -18.87
CA LEU A 54 -2.79 -0.12 -18.95
C LEU A 54 -2.63 0.40 -20.37
N THR A 55 -3.59 1.17 -20.83
CA THR A 55 -3.43 2.00 -22.04
C THR A 55 -2.62 3.25 -21.71
N GLU A 56 -2.08 3.93 -22.73
CA GLU A 56 -1.37 5.21 -22.58
C GLU A 56 -2.18 6.20 -21.73
N GLU A 57 -3.47 6.38 -22.05
CA GLU A 57 -4.38 7.27 -21.33
C GLU A 57 -4.48 6.93 -19.84
N VAL A 58 -4.54 5.65 -19.47
CA VAL A 58 -4.64 5.24 -18.06
C VAL A 58 -3.30 5.40 -17.35
N SER A 59 -2.19 5.10 -18.04
CA SER A 59 -0.84 5.29 -17.53
C SER A 59 -0.57 6.77 -17.22
N ASP A 60 -0.92 7.68 -18.12
CA ASP A 60 -0.76 9.12 -17.95
C ASP A 60 -1.58 9.63 -16.76
N ILE A 61 -2.84 9.17 -16.63
CA ILE A 61 -3.70 9.53 -15.49
C ILE A 61 -3.07 9.06 -14.17
N LEU A 62 -2.49 7.86 -14.14
CA LEU A 62 -1.83 7.34 -12.93
C LEU A 62 -0.56 8.11 -12.59
N MET A 63 0.25 8.48 -13.59
CA MET A 63 1.43 9.32 -13.39
C MET A 63 1.06 10.72 -12.89
N GLU A 64 0.03 11.35 -13.47
CA GLU A 64 -0.47 12.66 -13.02
C GLU A 64 -1.00 12.57 -11.58
N ALA A 65 -1.72 11.49 -11.25
CA ALA A 65 -2.19 11.24 -9.90
C ALA A 65 -1.04 11.03 -8.90
N ASP A 66 0.03 10.31 -9.28
CA ASP A 66 1.22 10.11 -8.46
C ASP A 66 1.96 11.43 -8.18
N GLU A 67 2.19 12.26 -9.21
CA GLU A 67 2.79 13.58 -9.02
C GLU A 67 1.92 14.50 -8.17
N THR A 68 0.62 14.52 -8.40
CA THR A 68 -0.33 15.31 -7.58
C THR A 68 -0.31 14.86 -6.11
N LEU A 69 -0.27 13.55 -5.87
CA LEU A 69 -0.19 13.00 -4.51
C LEU A 69 1.13 13.35 -3.83
N LYS A 70 2.27 13.30 -4.57
CA LYS A 70 3.57 13.75 -4.06
C LYS A 70 3.57 15.23 -3.68
N GLU A 71 2.93 16.07 -4.50
CA GLU A 71 2.80 17.50 -4.19
C GLU A 71 1.99 17.72 -2.91
N TRP A 72 0.83 17.09 -2.78
CA TRP A 72 0.02 17.20 -1.55
C TRP A 72 0.76 16.65 -0.33
N ALA A 73 1.48 15.54 -0.45
CA ALA A 73 2.27 14.98 0.64
C ALA A 73 3.41 15.93 1.10
N ARG A 74 3.89 16.81 0.22
CA ARG A 74 4.94 17.81 0.50
C ARG A 74 4.41 19.14 1.02
N GLU A 75 3.10 19.34 1.07
CA GLU A 75 2.48 20.56 1.61
C GLU A 75 2.95 20.79 3.06
N GLU A 76 3.45 22.00 3.36
CA GLU A 76 4.05 22.33 4.66
C GLU A 76 2.97 22.51 5.73
N ASP A 77 1.82 23.07 5.34
CA ASP A 77 0.70 23.23 6.25
C ASP A 77 -0.01 21.89 6.48
N VAL A 78 0.03 21.44 7.74
CA VAL A 78 -0.50 20.14 8.15
C VAL A 78 -2.01 20.05 7.89
N GLU A 79 -2.76 21.12 8.16
CA GLU A 79 -4.22 21.12 8.00
C GLU A 79 -4.60 21.05 6.51
N THR A 80 -3.96 21.85 5.66
CA THR A 80 -4.15 21.80 4.20
C THR A 80 -3.75 20.44 3.61
N ARG A 81 -2.61 19.88 4.03
CA ARG A 81 -2.17 18.54 3.63
C ARG A 81 -3.19 17.47 3.95
N LEU A 82 -3.67 17.45 5.19
CA LEU A 82 -4.66 16.47 5.65
C LEU A 82 -6.00 16.63 4.91
N GLN A 83 -6.41 17.86 4.63
CA GLN A 83 -7.62 18.12 3.85
C GLN A 83 -7.50 17.54 2.44
N HIS A 84 -6.37 17.77 1.76
CA HIS A 84 -6.12 17.18 0.43
C HIS A 84 -6.18 15.65 0.46
N LEU A 85 -5.54 15.01 1.45
CA LEU A 85 -5.54 13.55 1.60
C LEU A 85 -6.91 12.98 1.97
N HIS A 86 -7.72 13.74 2.72
CA HIS A 86 -9.10 13.38 3.04
C HIS A 86 -10.01 13.48 1.82
N ASP A 87 -9.91 14.56 1.03
CA ASP A 87 -10.78 14.81 -0.12
C ASP A 87 -10.66 13.73 -1.21
N ILE A 88 -9.51 13.07 -1.29
CA ILE A 88 -9.27 11.95 -2.21
C ILE A 88 -9.57 10.56 -1.60
N GLY A 89 -10.04 10.52 -0.35
CA GLY A 89 -10.46 9.29 0.32
C GLY A 89 -9.31 8.37 0.77
N ILE A 90 -8.04 8.81 0.74
CA ILE A 90 -6.93 8.01 1.28
C ILE A 90 -7.10 7.80 2.78
N MET A 91 -7.59 8.84 3.47
CA MET A 91 -7.86 8.76 4.92
C MET A 91 -8.99 7.79 5.25
N ASP A 92 -9.92 7.53 4.33
CA ASP A 92 -11.02 6.57 4.54
C ASP A 92 -10.54 5.11 4.57
N CYS A 93 -9.38 4.85 3.95
CA CYS A 93 -8.72 3.54 3.99
C CYS A 93 -7.97 3.31 5.31
N LEU A 94 -7.72 4.38 6.08
CA LEU A 94 -7.08 4.31 7.38
C LEU A 94 -8.17 4.25 8.45
N LEU A 95 -8.09 3.27 9.35
CA LEU A 95 -8.97 3.21 10.52
C LEU A 95 -8.62 4.37 11.45
N ALA A 96 -9.32 5.50 11.29
CA ALA A 96 -9.19 6.62 12.19
C ALA A 96 -9.58 6.18 13.60
N ALA A 97 -8.73 6.48 14.59
CA ALA A 97 -9.08 6.25 15.97
C ALA A 97 -10.21 7.21 16.37
N GLU A 98 -11.40 6.67 16.66
CA GLU A 98 -12.53 7.46 17.17
C GLU A 98 -12.45 7.61 18.70
N PRO A 99 -13.07 8.66 19.29
CA PRO A 99 -13.14 8.78 20.75
C PRO A 99 -13.66 7.51 21.43
N ILE A 100 -14.61 6.84 20.79
CA ILE A 100 -15.28 5.65 21.32
C ILE A 100 -14.33 4.45 21.37
N SER A 101 -13.33 4.38 20.49
CA SER A 101 -12.34 3.29 20.43
C SER A 101 -11.50 3.20 21.71
N PHE A 102 -11.33 4.32 22.42
CA PHE A 102 -10.57 4.40 23.68
C PHE A 102 -11.39 4.03 24.92
N LEU A 103 -12.70 3.88 24.78
CA LEU A 103 -13.59 3.53 25.89
C LEU A 103 -13.50 2.05 26.26
N SER A 104 -13.94 1.72 27.48
CA SER A 104 -14.10 0.33 27.89
C SER A 104 -15.14 -0.39 27.02
N GLN A 105 -15.07 -1.73 26.92
CA GLN A 105 -16.06 -2.50 26.16
C GLN A 105 -17.51 -2.25 26.64
N ALA A 106 -17.71 -2.03 27.94
CA ALA A 106 -19.01 -1.72 28.50
C ALA A 106 -19.52 -0.34 28.03
N ASP A 107 -18.65 0.65 27.99
CA ASP A 107 -18.98 2.01 27.55
C ASP A 107 -19.15 2.08 26.02
N GLN A 108 -18.40 1.31 25.25
CA GLN A 108 -18.62 1.14 23.81
C GLN A 108 -20.00 0.53 23.53
N GLN A 109 -20.38 -0.53 24.26
CA GLN A 109 -21.72 -1.11 24.15
C GLN A 109 -22.82 -0.11 24.57
N ARG A 110 -22.58 0.67 25.62
CA ARG A 110 -23.47 1.75 26.05
C ARG A 110 -23.65 2.76 24.93
N TYR A 111 -22.56 3.26 24.35
CA TYR A 111 -22.60 4.22 23.24
C TYR A 111 -23.41 3.66 22.05
N GLN A 112 -23.15 2.43 21.63
CA GLN A 112 -23.89 1.79 20.54
C GLN A 112 -25.38 1.64 20.86
N SER A 113 -25.73 1.32 22.10
CA SER A 113 -27.14 1.26 22.51
C SER A 113 -27.83 2.62 22.47
N LEU A 114 -27.14 3.70 22.87
CA LEU A 114 -27.64 5.07 22.81
C LEU A 114 -27.82 5.52 21.36
N LYS A 115 -26.86 5.22 20.49
CA LYS A 115 -26.92 5.51 19.05
C LYS A 115 -28.12 4.84 18.38
N ASN A 116 -28.30 3.54 18.60
CA ASN A 116 -29.44 2.78 18.06
C ASN A 116 -30.78 3.32 18.59
N GLU A 117 -30.85 3.69 19.87
CA GLU A 117 -32.05 4.27 20.46
C GLU A 117 -32.36 5.65 19.85
N LYS A 118 -31.34 6.48 19.64
CA LYS A 118 -31.47 7.79 19.00
C LYS A 118 -32.00 7.65 17.58
N GLU A 119 -31.39 6.80 16.76
CA GLU A 119 -31.82 6.55 15.37
C GLU A 119 -33.28 6.08 15.30
N ARG A 120 -33.70 5.21 16.23
CA ARG A 120 -35.09 4.77 16.35
C ARG A 120 -36.03 5.93 16.67
N GLN A 121 -35.68 6.76 17.65
CA GLN A 121 -36.52 7.89 18.06
C GLN A 121 -36.58 9.00 17.00
N GLU A 122 -35.49 9.22 16.25
CA GLU A 122 -35.47 10.13 15.11
C GLU A 122 -36.39 9.65 13.99
N ALA A 123 -36.37 8.35 13.66
CA ALA A 123 -37.30 7.76 12.70
C ALA A 123 -38.77 7.86 13.16
N GLU A 124 -39.05 7.65 14.45
CA GLU A 124 -40.39 7.82 15.02
C GLU A 124 -40.85 9.28 14.96
N MET A 125 -39.95 10.22 15.26
CA MET A 125 -40.21 11.66 15.19
C MET A 125 -40.52 12.11 13.74
N GLU A 126 -39.81 11.56 12.75
CA GLU A 126 -40.04 11.82 11.32
C GLU A 126 -41.40 11.27 10.86
N ALA A 127 -41.78 10.08 11.32
CA ALA A 127 -43.07 9.46 10.98
C ALA A 127 -44.29 10.25 11.50
N LEU A 128 -44.11 11.10 12.52
CA LEU A 128 -45.15 11.97 13.07
C LEU A 128 -45.39 13.25 12.25
N LEU A 129 -44.48 13.63 11.34
CA LEU A 129 -44.58 14.86 10.55
C LEU A 129 -45.93 15.05 9.82
N PRO A 130 -46.51 14.04 9.13
CA PRO A 130 -47.78 14.19 8.44
C PRO A 130 -48.95 14.50 9.39
N GLN A 131 -48.86 14.08 10.65
CA GLN A 131 -49.92 14.21 11.66
C GLN A 131 -49.87 15.58 12.36
N THR A 132 -48.69 16.20 12.45
CA THR A 132 -48.51 17.53 13.05
C THR A 132 -49.26 18.66 12.32
N GLY A 133 -49.60 18.47 11.05
CA GLY A 133 -50.39 19.43 10.25
C GLY A 133 -51.92 19.28 10.39
N GLN A 134 -52.41 18.26 11.10
CA GLN A 134 -53.84 18.00 11.26
C GLN A 134 -54.46 18.94 12.30
N ARG A 135 -55.75 19.30 12.10
CA ARG A 135 -56.48 20.15 13.04
C ARG A 135 -57.18 19.29 14.11
N GLY A 136 -57.20 19.79 15.34
CA GLY A 136 -57.90 19.13 16.46
C GLY A 136 -56.96 18.32 17.34
N ARG A 137 -57.51 17.36 18.10
CA ARG A 137 -56.77 16.60 19.13
C ARG A 137 -55.60 15.81 18.55
N GLU A 138 -55.79 15.19 17.39
CA GLU A 138 -54.77 14.36 16.73
C GLU A 138 -53.50 15.16 16.39
N GLY A 139 -53.64 16.38 15.88
CA GLY A 139 -52.51 17.26 15.62
C GLY A 139 -51.82 17.78 16.89
N THR A 140 -52.59 18.06 17.95
CA THR A 140 -52.00 18.48 19.24
C THR A 140 -51.26 17.33 19.93
N ASP A 141 -51.77 16.10 19.85
CA ASP A 141 -51.15 14.92 20.43
C ASP A 141 -49.86 14.58 19.70
N ALA A 142 -49.85 14.64 18.36
CA ALA A 142 -48.65 14.47 17.55
C ALA A 142 -47.56 15.52 17.85
N LEU A 143 -47.94 16.79 18.07
CA LEU A 143 -46.99 17.83 18.48
C LEU A 143 -46.39 17.58 19.86
N ASN A 144 -47.19 17.13 20.82
CA ASN A 144 -46.73 16.80 22.16
C ASN A 144 -45.77 15.61 22.16
N GLU A 145 -46.09 14.55 21.40
CA GLU A 145 -45.20 13.38 21.29
C GLU A 145 -43.90 13.73 20.57
N ARG A 146 -43.97 14.55 19.52
CA ARG A 146 -42.77 15.06 18.84
C ARG A 146 -41.87 15.87 19.78
N ALA A 147 -42.45 16.71 20.65
CA ALA A 147 -41.70 17.46 21.66
C ALA A 147 -41.06 16.53 22.69
N ARG A 148 -41.75 15.46 23.10
CA ARG A 148 -41.22 14.44 24.02
C ARG A 148 -40.04 13.68 23.39
N LEU A 149 -40.20 13.18 22.16
CA LEU A 149 -39.13 12.51 21.41
C LEU A 149 -37.92 13.42 21.24
N ARG A 150 -38.14 14.70 20.91
CA ARG A 150 -37.04 15.67 20.78
C ARG A 150 -36.27 15.86 22.09
N ASN A 151 -36.96 15.97 23.22
CA ASN A 151 -36.29 16.06 24.52
C ASN A 151 -35.50 14.79 24.86
N SER A 152 -36.02 13.62 24.49
CA SER A 152 -35.34 12.33 24.67
C SER A 152 -34.10 12.22 23.77
N ILE A 153 -34.19 12.57 22.49
CA ILE A 153 -33.05 12.63 21.56
C ILE A 153 -31.96 13.56 22.10
N ASN A 154 -32.32 14.76 22.56
CA ASN A 154 -31.36 15.69 23.16
C ASN A 154 -30.65 15.10 24.39
N HIS A 155 -31.35 14.26 25.18
CA HIS A 155 -30.75 13.58 26.33
C HIS A 155 -29.78 12.47 25.88
N LEU A 156 -30.16 11.67 24.87
CA LEU A 156 -29.28 10.66 24.29
C LEU A 156 -28.02 11.30 23.70
N ASP A 157 -28.17 12.42 22.98
CA ASP A 157 -27.04 13.21 22.47
C ASP A 157 -26.13 13.67 23.61
N SER A 158 -26.69 14.16 24.71
CA SER A 158 -25.89 14.58 25.86
C SER A 158 -25.10 13.43 26.47
N GLU A 159 -25.68 12.22 26.59
CA GLU A 159 -24.97 11.05 27.08
C GLU A 159 -23.88 10.61 26.11
N MET A 160 -24.16 10.58 24.81
CA MET A 160 -23.17 10.24 23.78
C MET A 160 -21.97 11.21 23.81
N LEU A 161 -22.23 12.52 23.91
CA LEU A 161 -21.18 13.53 24.05
C LEU A 161 -20.35 13.34 25.33
N THR A 162 -20.95 12.90 26.44
CA THR A 162 -20.16 12.61 27.66
C THR A 162 -19.22 11.42 27.45
N LEU A 163 -19.68 10.36 26.79
CA LEU A 163 -18.84 9.20 26.46
C LEU A 163 -17.73 9.57 25.49
N GLU A 164 -18.03 10.35 24.46
CA GLU A 164 -17.01 10.87 23.53
C GLU A 164 -15.98 11.75 24.24
N SER A 165 -16.41 12.61 25.17
CA SER A 165 -15.49 13.43 25.97
C SER A 165 -14.59 12.59 26.88
N HIS A 166 -15.13 11.48 27.42
CA HIS A 166 -14.36 10.55 28.22
C HIS A 166 -13.32 9.81 27.36
N GLY A 167 -13.72 9.36 26.18
CA GLY A 167 -12.83 8.77 25.19
C GLY A 167 -11.71 9.72 24.75
N ARG A 168 -12.05 10.99 24.47
CA ARG A 168 -11.07 12.06 24.17
C ARG A 168 -10.05 12.21 25.30
N SER A 169 -10.48 12.21 26.56
CA SER A 169 -9.59 12.30 27.72
C SER A 169 -8.66 11.09 27.81
N ILE A 170 -9.17 9.87 27.62
CA ILE A 170 -8.35 8.65 27.64
C ILE A 170 -7.31 8.69 26.52
N ALA A 171 -7.70 9.13 25.31
CA ALA A 171 -6.77 9.26 24.19
C ALA A 171 -5.62 10.23 24.53
N GLN A 172 -5.94 11.41 25.06
CA GLN A 172 -4.93 12.39 25.48
C GLN A 172 -4.01 11.84 26.58
N ASP A 173 -4.56 11.12 27.56
CA ASP A 173 -3.78 10.48 28.63
C ASP A 173 -2.83 9.40 28.10
N ASN A 174 -3.17 8.76 26.96
CA ASN A 174 -2.32 7.80 26.27
C ASN A 174 -1.36 8.44 25.24
N GLY A 175 -1.25 9.77 25.22
CA GLY A 175 -0.29 10.50 24.39
C GLY A 175 -0.77 10.81 22.97
N TYR A 176 -2.07 10.67 22.67
CA TYR A 176 -2.60 11.10 21.38
C TYR A 176 -2.73 12.61 21.32
N THR A 177 -2.37 13.19 20.18
CA THR A 177 -2.63 14.59 19.87
C THR A 177 -3.85 14.72 18.98
N LEU A 178 -4.65 15.77 19.18
CA LEU A 178 -5.83 16.04 18.36
C LEU A 178 -5.56 17.21 17.42
N SER A 179 -5.83 17.01 16.12
CA SER A 179 -5.93 18.08 15.12
C SER A 179 -7.26 17.94 14.39
N GLY A 180 -8.16 18.91 14.58
CA GLY A 180 -9.54 18.80 14.13
C GLY A 180 -10.27 17.62 14.80
N ASP A 181 -10.84 16.72 13.99
CA ASP A 181 -11.50 15.48 14.44
C ASP A 181 -10.59 14.24 14.41
N HIS A 182 -9.31 14.41 14.06
CA HIS A 182 -8.35 13.31 13.91
C HIS A 182 -7.46 13.15 15.14
N TYR A 183 -7.11 11.90 15.43
CA TYR A 183 -6.22 11.50 16.51
C TYR A 183 -4.90 10.98 15.95
N TYR A 184 -3.81 11.59 16.38
CA TYR A 184 -2.45 11.25 15.99
C TYR A 184 -1.79 10.55 17.17
N GLY A 185 -1.30 9.34 16.93
CA GLY A 185 -0.74 8.48 17.98
C GLY A 185 0.75 8.74 18.23
N PRO A 186 1.26 8.37 19.41
CA PRO A 186 2.69 8.50 19.73
C PRO A 186 3.59 7.60 18.87
N TRP A 187 3.00 6.61 18.20
CA TRP A 187 3.68 5.70 17.28
C TRP A 187 4.06 6.32 15.95
N GLU A 188 3.67 7.57 15.64
CA GLU A 188 4.09 8.23 14.40
C GLU A 188 5.62 8.40 14.35
N GLU A 189 6.24 8.78 15.47
CA GLU A 189 7.70 8.84 15.59
C GLU A 189 8.33 7.45 15.47
N GLU A 190 7.67 6.41 15.99
CA GLU A 190 8.12 5.02 15.91
C GLU A 190 8.02 4.50 14.47
N ILE A 191 6.93 4.80 13.76
CA ILE A 191 6.73 4.48 12.34
C ILE A 191 7.76 5.20 11.48
N GLU A 192 8.01 6.49 11.74
CA GLU A 192 9.02 7.27 11.01
C GLU A 192 10.41 6.67 11.20
N ALA A 193 10.78 6.34 12.45
CA ALA A 193 12.06 5.70 12.76
C ALA A 193 12.18 4.31 12.11
N ALA A 194 11.12 3.50 12.15
CA ALA A 194 11.09 2.17 11.54
C ALA A 194 11.20 2.24 10.01
N LEU A 195 10.51 3.20 9.36
CA LEU A 195 10.60 3.42 7.91
C LEU A 195 12.01 3.85 7.50
N GLU A 196 12.63 4.74 8.26
CA GLU A 196 13.99 5.18 7.99
C GLU A 196 15.01 4.06 8.20
N ASN A 197 14.87 3.27 9.28
CA ASN A 197 15.68 2.08 9.53
C ASN A 197 15.57 1.07 8.37
N TYR A 198 14.36 0.80 7.90
CA TYR A 198 14.12 -0.06 6.74
C TYR A 198 14.77 0.47 5.47
N ARG A 199 14.64 1.77 5.16
CA ARG A 199 15.27 2.38 3.98
C ARG A 199 16.78 2.25 4.02
N GLN A 200 17.39 2.53 5.17
CA GLN A 200 18.84 2.39 5.35
C GLN A 200 19.27 0.94 5.21
N CYS A 201 18.58 -0.01 5.84
CA CYS A 201 18.90 -1.44 5.71
C CYS A 201 18.78 -1.92 4.26
N ARG A 202 17.72 -1.53 3.56
CA ARG A 202 17.51 -1.89 2.15
C ARG A 202 18.58 -1.29 1.25
N GLN A 203 18.91 -0.01 1.43
CA GLN A 203 19.98 0.64 0.69
C GLN A 203 21.31 -0.09 0.89
N ARG A 204 21.64 -0.46 2.13
CA ARG A 204 22.86 -1.21 2.42
C ARG A 204 22.91 -2.55 1.69
N VAL A 205 21.82 -3.32 1.69
CA VAL A 205 21.76 -4.62 1.01
C VAL A 205 21.96 -4.48 -0.51
N LEU A 206 21.44 -3.41 -1.12
CA LEU A 206 21.47 -3.20 -2.57
C LEU A 206 22.72 -2.47 -3.09
N GLU A 207 23.19 -1.45 -2.38
CA GLU A 207 24.20 -0.51 -2.87
C GLU A 207 25.58 -0.68 -2.20
N GLU A 208 25.64 -1.25 -0.99
CA GLU A 208 26.92 -1.53 -0.36
C GLU A 208 27.52 -2.83 -0.90
N TYR A 209 28.85 -2.84 -0.99
CA TYR A 209 29.62 -4.03 -1.32
C TYR A 209 30.28 -4.56 -0.04
N PRO A 210 30.51 -5.88 0.06
CA PRO A 210 31.36 -6.43 1.11
C PRO A 210 32.71 -5.72 1.15
N SER A 211 33.37 -5.69 2.31
CA SER A 211 34.68 -5.05 2.44
C SER A 211 35.67 -5.58 1.39
N ALA A 212 36.66 -4.75 1.00
CA ALA A 212 37.66 -5.05 -0.04
C ALA A 212 38.54 -6.30 0.23
N GLU A 213 38.35 -6.97 1.38
CA GLU A 213 39.00 -8.24 1.70
C GLU A 213 38.16 -9.45 1.23
N SER A 214 36.90 -9.27 0.82
CA SER A 214 36.08 -10.37 0.30
C SER A 214 36.43 -10.71 -1.16
N VAL A 215 36.32 -11.99 -1.54
CA VAL A 215 36.49 -12.44 -2.95
C VAL A 215 35.33 -11.97 -3.86
N ASN A 216 34.28 -11.38 -3.29
CA ASN A 216 33.05 -10.97 -3.95
C ASN A 216 32.83 -9.44 -3.82
N ASP A 217 33.90 -8.65 -3.74
CA ASP A 217 33.90 -7.18 -3.52
C ASP A 217 33.17 -6.35 -4.60
N GLY A 218 32.74 -6.98 -5.70
CA GLY A 218 31.92 -6.36 -6.75
C GLY A 218 30.47 -6.85 -6.79
N LEU A 219 30.02 -7.64 -5.82
CA LEU A 219 28.65 -8.17 -5.78
C LEU A 219 27.83 -7.53 -4.66
N PRO A 220 26.52 -7.31 -4.86
CA PRO A 220 25.61 -6.91 -3.80
C PRO A 220 25.67 -7.88 -2.61
N ILE A 221 25.41 -7.38 -1.40
CA ILE A 221 25.56 -8.12 -0.13
C ILE A 221 24.86 -9.48 -0.16
N ARG A 222 23.65 -9.54 -0.72
CA ARG A 222 22.88 -10.78 -0.84
C ARG A 222 23.57 -11.82 -1.71
N GLU A 223 24.02 -11.43 -2.90
CA GLU A 223 24.71 -12.33 -3.84
C GLU A 223 26.08 -12.75 -3.30
N ALA A 224 26.80 -11.80 -2.68
CA ALA A 224 28.04 -12.08 -1.98
C ALA A 224 27.84 -13.10 -0.87
N LEU A 225 26.77 -13.00 -0.07
CA LEU A 225 26.43 -13.97 0.97
C LEU A 225 26.15 -15.35 0.39
N SER A 226 25.35 -15.46 -0.69
CA SER A 226 25.04 -16.74 -1.34
C SER A 226 26.31 -17.43 -1.83
N LYS A 227 27.13 -16.74 -2.63
CA LYS A 227 28.37 -17.30 -3.18
C LYS A 227 29.36 -17.68 -2.08
N THR A 228 29.43 -16.89 -1.00
CA THR A 228 30.30 -17.19 0.14
C THR A 228 29.84 -18.46 0.87
N LYS A 229 28.51 -18.66 1.04
CA LYS A 229 27.94 -19.89 1.63
C LYS A 229 28.16 -21.11 0.74
N GLU A 230 27.94 -21.00 -0.57
CA GLU A 230 28.19 -22.07 -1.54
C GLU A 230 29.64 -22.55 -1.49
N PHE A 231 30.58 -21.60 -1.56
CA PHE A 231 32.00 -21.89 -1.48
C PHE A 231 32.40 -22.54 -0.14
N LEU A 232 31.81 -22.10 0.98
CA LEU A 232 32.06 -22.70 2.29
C LEU A 232 31.56 -24.14 2.34
N ALA A 233 30.40 -24.45 1.76
CA ALA A 233 29.89 -25.82 1.65
C ALA A 233 30.77 -26.71 0.75
N GLU A 234 31.33 -26.17 -0.33
CA GLU A 234 32.32 -26.88 -1.16
C GLU A 234 33.60 -27.20 -0.38
N CYS A 235 34.08 -26.25 0.43
CA CYS A 235 35.22 -26.45 1.32
C CYS A 235 35.02 -27.57 2.35
N GLU A 236 33.79 -27.75 2.87
CA GLU A 236 33.46 -28.79 3.84
C GLU A 236 33.35 -30.19 3.22
N THR A 237 32.87 -30.28 1.98
CA THR A 237 32.63 -31.55 1.29
C THR A 237 33.86 -32.10 0.56
N THR A 238 34.73 -31.22 0.06
CA THR A 238 35.95 -31.59 -0.64
C THR A 238 37.11 -30.73 -0.14
N PRO A 239 37.90 -31.18 0.86
CA PRO A 239 39.03 -30.39 1.32
C PRO A 239 40.00 -30.16 0.16
N PRO A 240 40.22 -28.91 -0.29
CA PRO A 240 41.08 -28.67 -1.43
C PRO A 240 42.51 -29.13 -1.12
N ALA A 241 43.20 -29.65 -2.14
CA ALA A 241 44.58 -30.14 -2.02
C ALA A 241 45.60 -29.02 -1.68
N SER A 242 45.20 -27.76 -1.81
CA SER A 242 45.90 -26.58 -1.31
C SER A 242 45.04 -25.87 -0.28
N SER A 243 45.69 -25.22 0.69
CA SER A 243 45.14 -24.41 1.78
C SER A 243 44.36 -23.16 1.33
N THR A 244 43.35 -23.33 0.47
CA THR A 244 42.63 -22.23 -0.18
C THR A 244 41.36 -21.81 0.54
N CYS A 245 40.85 -22.58 1.51
CA CYS A 245 39.71 -22.17 2.35
C CYS A 245 40.21 -21.24 3.46
N PRO A 246 39.99 -19.93 3.38
CA PRO A 246 40.68 -19.00 4.27
C PRO A 246 39.93 -18.95 5.61
N ILE A 247 40.69 -18.95 6.71
CA ILE A 247 40.18 -19.12 8.09
C ILE A 247 39.19 -17.99 8.49
N TRP A 248 39.22 -16.87 7.78
CA TRP A 248 38.41 -15.68 8.03
C TRP A 248 37.05 -15.65 7.29
N TRP A 249 36.74 -16.64 6.44
CA TRP A 249 35.44 -16.71 5.73
C TRP A 249 34.21 -16.82 6.63
N PRO A 250 34.22 -17.62 7.71
CA PRO A 250 33.10 -17.65 8.64
C PRO A 250 32.78 -16.27 9.24
N GLN A 251 33.79 -15.41 9.39
CA GLN A 251 33.59 -14.04 9.88
C GLN A 251 32.86 -13.20 8.83
N ILE A 252 33.23 -13.32 7.56
CA ILE A 252 32.54 -12.66 6.44
C ILE A 252 31.09 -13.16 6.32
N VAL A 253 30.86 -14.47 6.43
CA VAL A 253 29.50 -15.03 6.41
C VAL A 253 28.66 -14.46 7.55
N ASN A 254 29.22 -14.38 8.76
CA ASN A 254 28.52 -13.80 9.90
C ASN A 254 28.22 -12.31 9.67
N GLU A 255 29.19 -11.53 9.21
CA GLU A 255 29.01 -10.09 8.92
C GLU A 255 27.90 -9.86 7.89
N LEU A 256 27.96 -10.54 6.76
CA LEU A 256 26.94 -10.42 5.71
C LEU A 256 25.57 -10.96 6.18
N SER A 257 25.55 -12.04 6.99
CA SER A 257 24.31 -12.57 7.57
C SER A 257 23.70 -11.60 8.58
N ASP A 258 24.50 -10.88 9.35
CA ASP A 258 24.03 -9.88 10.33
C ASP A 258 23.42 -8.65 9.62
N ILE A 259 23.98 -8.26 8.47
CA ILE A 259 23.41 -7.20 7.63
C ILE A 259 22.04 -7.65 7.07
N MET A 260 21.97 -8.85 6.50
CA MET A 260 20.71 -9.42 6.02
C MET A 260 19.68 -9.60 7.14
N ALA A 261 20.12 -10.02 8.33
CA ALA A 261 19.23 -10.17 9.48
C ALA A 261 18.66 -8.82 9.94
N SER A 262 19.47 -7.77 9.99
CA SER A 262 19.01 -6.41 10.29
C SER A 262 17.95 -5.93 9.29
N TYR A 263 18.16 -6.22 8.01
CA TYR A 263 17.18 -5.90 6.96
C TYR A 263 15.86 -6.67 7.15
N HIS A 264 15.90 -7.98 7.38
CA HIS A 264 14.69 -8.77 7.65
C HIS A 264 13.97 -8.30 8.92
N ASP A 265 14.71 -7.97 9.98
CA ASP A 265 14.12 -7.47 11.21
C ASP A 265 13.44 -6.10 11.01
N SER A 266 13.99 -5.23 10.16
CA SER A 266 13.35 -3.95 9.81
C SER A 266 12.02 -4.13 9.06
N ILE A 267 11.90 -5.16 8.21
CA ILE A 267 10.66 -5.52 7.52
C ILE A 267 9.63 -6.04 8.54
N LEU A 268 10.07 -6.90 9.46
CA LEU A 268 9.19 -7.46 10.50
C LEU A 268 8.70 -6.37 11.45
N GLU A 269 9.55 -5.43 11.84
CA GLU A 269 9.19 -4.27 12.66
C GLU A 269 8.08 -3.46 12.00
N LEU A 270 8.23 -3.08 10.74
CA LEU A 270 7.18 -2.39 9.97
C LEU A 270 5.87 -3.20 9.91
N ALA A 271 5.96 -4.52 9.69
CA ALA A 271 4.79 -5.39 9.70
C ALA A 271 4.08 -5.41 11.07
N THR A 272 4.84 -5.36 12.18
CA THR A 272 4.25 -5.27 13.54
C THR A 272 3.56 -3.93 13.79
N LEU A 273 4.02 -2.86 13.14
CA LEU A 273 3.38 -1.54 13.14
C LEU A 273 2.20 -1.45 12.15
N GLY A 274 1.88 -2.54 11.44
CA GLY A 274 0.78 -2.60 10.48
C GLY A 274 1.14 -2.09 9.09
N ILE A 275 2.42 -1.84 8.80
CA ILE A 275 2.91 -1.37 7.51
C ILE A 275 3.46 -2.57 6.73
N ALA A 276 2.79 -2.93 5.64
CA ALA A 276 3.23 -4.00 4.77
C ALA A 276 4.23 -3.49 3.73
N THR A 277 5.49 -3.93 3.82
CA THR A 277 6.48 -3.69 2.74
C THR A 277 6.22 -4.62 1.54
N PRO A 278 6.71 -4.29 0.33
CA PRO A 278 6.60 -5.18 -0.83
C PRO A 278 7.17 -6.58 -0.56
N GLU A 279 8.30 -6.67 0.14
CA GLU A 279 8.93 -7.94 0.53
C GLU A 279 8.00 -8.75 1.44
N TRP A 280 7.35 -8.12 2.41
CA TRP A 280 6.36 -8.76 3.27
C TRP A 280 5.12 -9.21 2.49
N ALA A 281 4.66 -8.42 1.52
CA ALA A 281 3.50 -8.76 0.69
C ALA A 281 3.78 -9.96 -0.24
N LEU A 282 5.03 -10.14 -0.64
CA LEU A 282 5.49 -11.27 -1.46
C LEU A 282 5.92 -12.48 -0.60
N ALA A 283 6.13 -12.31 0.70
CA ALA A 283 6.46 -13.39 1.61
C ALA A 283 5.29 -14.38 1.73
N ASN A 284 5.57 -15.68 1.57
CA ASN A 284 4.56 -16.74 1.67
C ASN A 284 4.26 -17.14 3.14
N THR A 285 3.88 -16.16 3.95
CA THR A 285 3.68 -16.28 5.41
C THR A 285 2.52 -17.21 5.81
N GLN A 286 1.74 -17.71 4.85
CA GLN A 286 0.68 -18.69 5.05
C GLN A 286 1.17 -20.16 4.97
N GLY A 287 2.45 -20.37 4.67
CA GLY A 287 3.08 -21.69 4.59
C GLY A 287 3.25 -22.35 5.95
N GLN A 288 2.62 -23.51 6.16
CA GLN A 288 2.89 -24.36 7.33
C GLN A 288 4.25 -25.06 7.14
N GLY A 289 5.37 -24.42 7.50
CA GLY A 289 6.64 -25.16 7.59
C GLY A 289 7.94 -24.37 7.73
N ALA A 290 8.00 -23.12 7.26
CA ALA A 290 9.25 -22.33 7.26
C ALA A 290 9.32 -21.36 8.44
N SER A 291 10.54 -20.93 8.80
CA SER A 291 10.74 -19.82 9.73
C SER A 291 10.22 -18.53 9.09
N VAL A 292 9.56 -17.65 9.86
CA VAL A 292 9.08 -16.34 9.36
C VAL A 292 10.20 -15.56 8.64
N ARG A 293 11.45 -15.70 9.10
CA ARG A 293 12.62 -15.07 8.44
C ARG A 293 12.94 -15.66 7.07
N GLU A 294 12.70 -16.95 6.84
CA GLU A 294 12.90 -17.59 5.52
C GLU A 294 11.82 -17.13 4.53
N ASP A 295 10.58 -16.93 5.01
CA ASP A 295 9.50 -16.39 4.19
C ASP A 295 9.78 -14.94 3.79
N VAL A 296 10.28 -14.12 4.72
CA VAL A 296 10.71 -12.75 4.44
C VAL A 296 11.88 -12.72 3.45
N ASP A 297 12.87 -13.59 3.61
CA ASP A 297 14.00 -13.69 2.66
C ASP A 297 13.51 -14.06 1.25
N THR A 298 12.56 -14.99 1.15
CA THR A 298 11.93 -15.39 -0.11
C THR A 298 11.16 -14.23 -0.75
N GLY A 299 10.41 -13.48 0.05
CA GLY A 299 9.68 -12.29 -0.40
C GLY A 299 10.62 -11.18 -0.88
N ALA A 300 11.73 -10.97 -0.16
CA ALA A 300 12.75 -10.01 -0.53
C ALA A 300 13.49 -10.41 -1.81
N GLN A 301 13.82 -11.69 -1.98
CA GLN A 301 14.36 -12.21 -3.24
C GLN A 301 13.39 -11.99 -4.40
N SER A 302 12.11 -12.31 -4.21
CA SER A 302 11.08 -12.13 -5.25
C SER A 302 10.95 -10.66 -5.66
N PHE A 303 11.13 -9.74 -4.71
CA PHE A 303 11.09 -8.31 -4.99
C PHE A 303 12.33 -7.82 -5.75
N ASP A 304 13.52 -8.29 -5.36
CA ASP A 304 14.78 -7.99 -6.04
C ASP A 304 14.79 -8.53 -7.49
N ASP A 305 14.28 -9.75 -7.69
CA ASP A 305 14.13 -10.37 -9.01
C ASP A 305 13.17 -9.57 -9.89
N TYR A 306 12.02 -9.16 -9.34
CA TYR A 306 11.07 -8.29 -10.03
C TYR A 306 11.71 -6.97 -10.48
N TYR A 307 12.46 -6.31 -9.60
CA TYR A 307 13.11 -5.03 -9.93
C TYR A 307 14.20 -5.21 -11.00
N THR A 308 14.92 -6.33 -10.95
CA THR A 308 15.95 -6.67 -11.95
C THR A 308 15.32 -6.88 -13.31
N LEU A 309 14.26 -7.69 -13.40
CA LEU A 309 13.49 -7.92 -14.63
C LEU A 309 12.87 -6.63 -15.17
N LEU A 310 12.33 -5.77 -14.28
CA LEU A 310 11.78 -4.48 -14.67
C LEU A 310 12.85 -3.60 -15.32
N LYS A 311 14.04 -3.50 -14.70
CA LYS A 311 15.17 -2.75 -15.25
C LYS A 311 15.62 -3.31 -16.60
N GLU A 312 15.81 -4.62 -16.70
CA GLU A 312 16.21 -5.29 -17.96
C GLU A 312 15.17 -5.04 -19.06
N SER A 313 13.88 -5.07 -18.72
CA SER A 313 12.81 -4.77 -19.67
C SER A 313 12.85 -3.32 -20.16
N MET A 314 13.09 -2.35 -19.27
CA MET A 314 13.21 -0.94 -19.63
C MET A 314 14.42 -0.67 -20.53
N GLU A 315 15.59 -1.21 -20.19
CA GLU A 315 16.80 -1.09 -21.00
C GLU A 315 16.61 -1.71 -22.40
N LEU A 316 15.88 -2.82 -22.48
CA LEU A 316 15.52 -3.44 -23.75
C LEU A 316 14.60 -2.54 -24.60
N TYR A 317 13.58 -1.93 -24.00
CA TYR A 317 12.69 -1.00 -24.70
C TYR A 317 13.44 0.23 -25.20
N GLU A 318 14.30 0.84 -24.38
CA GLU A 318 15.15 1.96 -24.78
C GLU A 318 16.06 1.58 -25.96
N SER A 319 16.66 0.37 -25.93
CA SER A 319 17.50 -0.09 -27.03
C SER A 319 16.72 -0.27 -28.35
N VAL A 320 15.49 -0.76 -28.28
CA VAL A 320 14.59 -0.87 -29.46
C VAL A 320 14.25 0.52 -30.01
N ASP A 321 13.89 1.46 -29.14
CA ASP A 321 13.52 2.82 -29.53
C ASP A 321 14.70 3.57 -30.15
N GLU A 322 15.89 3.51 -29.54
CA GLU A 322 17.12 4.09 -30.10
C GLU A 322 17.42 3.54 -31.49
N LYS A 323 17.38 2.21 -31.67
CA LYS A 323 17.62 1.56 -32.97
C LYS A 323 16.58 1.96 -34.01
N LEU A 324 15.31 2.08 -33.62
CA LEU A 324 14.24 2.52 -34.51
C LEU A 324 14.47 3.97 -34.95
N SER A 325 14.76 4.87 -34.01
CA SER A 325 15.01 6.30 -34.25
C SER A 325 16.25 6.54 -35.12
N GLU A 326 17.35 5.81 -34.88
CA GLU A 326 18.53 5.83 -35.73
C GLU A 326 18.23 5.36 -37.16
N TRP A 327 17.43 4.31 -37.30
CA TRP A 327 17.04 3.80 -38.61
C TRP A 327 16.10 4.76 -39.35
N GLU A 328 15.10 5.32 -38.69
CA GLU A 328 14.18 6.30 -39.29
C GLU A 328 14.91 7.56 -39.75
N SER A 329 15.79 8.10 -38.90
CA SER A 329 16.62 9.26 -39.24
C SER A 329 17.61 8.97 -40.36
N GLY A 330 18.27 7.80 -40.34
CA GLY A 330 19.22 7.37 -41.36
C GLY A 330 18.58 7.09 -42.72
N THR A 331 17.30 6.75 -42.75
CA THR A 331 16.55 6.43 -43.98
C THR A 331 15.56 7.54 -44.39
N ALA A 332 15.47 8.63 -43.61
CA ALA A 332 14.45 9.66 -43.74
C ALA A 332 13.01 9.11 -43.79
N GLY A 333 12.77 7.96 -43.13
CA GLY A 333 11.48 7.25 -43.13
C GLY A 333 11.05 6.66 -44.49
N GLN A 334 11.97 6.52 -45.44
CA GLN A 334 11.65 6.09 -46.82
C GLN A 334 11.96 4.60 -47.08
N ALA A 335 12.73 3.94 -46.22
CA ALA A 335 13.07 2.53 -46.37
C ALA A 335 12.05 1.63 -45.65
N GLN A 336 12.01 0.34 -45.97
CA GLN A 336 11.28 -0.64 -45.17
C GLN A 336 12.15 -1.17 -44.03
N LEU A 337 11.52 -1.41 -42.87
CA LEU A 337 12.20 -1.90 -41.68
C LEU A 337 12.89 -3.26 -41.97
N PRO A 338 14.21 -3.38 -41.75
CA PRO A 338 14.90 -4.65 -41.94
C PRO A 338 14.42 -5.71 -40.95
N VAL A 339 14.10 -6.91 -41.44
CA VAL A 339 13.59 -8.03 -40.63
C VAL A 339 14.55 -8.43 -39.49
N PHE A 340 15.85 -8.17 -39.66
CA PHE A 340 16.91 -8.52 -38.71
C PHE A 340 17.28 -7.41 -37.73
N LEU A 341 16.66 -6.22 -37.82
CA LEU A 341 17.07 -5.03 -37.04
C LEU A 341 17.00 -5.29 -35.51
N PHE A 342 16.01 -6.07 -35.09
CA PHE A 342 15.69 -6.36 -33.69
C PHE A 342 15.88 -7.85 -33.32
N GLU A 343 16.67 -8.62 -34.09
CA GLU A 343 16.84 -10.07 -33.83
C GLU A 343 17.56 -10.37 -32.50
N GLU A 344 18.38 -9.45 -32.01
CA GLU A 344 19.04 -9.59 -30.71
C GLU A 344 18.07 -9.25 -29.57
N GLU A 345 17.36 -8.12 -29.70
CA GLU A 345 16.35 -7.65 -28.75
C GLU A 345 15.22 -8.65 -28.59
N ARG A 346 14.79 -9.28 -29.69
CA ARG A 346 13.80 -10.35 -29.66
C ARG A 346 14.30 -11.58 -28.92
N ARG A 347 15.57 -11.96 -29.07
CA ARG A 347 16.16 -13.08 -28.32
C ARG A 347 16.26 -12.77 -26.83
N GLN A 348 16.59 -11.53 -26.47
CA GLN A 348 16.61 -11.07 -25.10
C GLN A 348 15.20 -11.04 -24.48
N TYR A 349 14.20 -10.53 -25.21
CA TYR A 349 12.80 -10.58 -24.80
C TYR A 349 12.32 -12.02 -24.55
N ASP A 350 12.60 -12.93 -25.48
CA ASP A 350 12.23 -14.34 -25.35
C ASP A 350 12.92 -14.99 -24.14
N ALA A 351 14.15 -14.58 -23.80
CA ALA A 351 14.85 -15.02 -22.59
C ALA A 351 14.21 -14.49 -21.30
N ILE A 352 13.81 -13.22 -21.27
CA ILE A 352 13.10 -12.60 -20.14
C ILE A 352 11.74 -13.28 -19.92
N GLN A 353 11.00 -13.62 -20.98
CA GLN A 353 9.69 -14.30 -20.91
C GLN A 353 9.76 -15.78 -20.51
N SER A 354 10.94 -16.39 -20.57
CA SER A 354 11.13 -17.82 -20.26
C SER A 354 11.77 -18.09 -18.90
N ASN A 355 12.19 -17.03 -18.19
CA ASN A 355 12.43 -17.03 -16.75
C ASN A 355 11.10 -16.85 -16.00
#